data_AF-A0A7S1ZEX9-F1
#
_entry.id   AF-A0A7S1ZEX9-F1
#
_cell.length_a   1.000
_cell.length_b   1.000
_cell.length_c   1.000
_cell.angle_alpha   90.00
_cell.angle_beta   90.00
_cell.angle_gamma   90.00
#
_symmetry.space_group_name_H-M   'P 1'
#
loop_
_entity.id
_entity.type
_entity.pdbx_description
1 polymer ?
#
loop_
_entity_poly.entity_id
_entity_poly.type
_entity_poly.pdbx_seq_one_letter_code
_entity_poly.pdbx_strand_id
1 'polypeptide(L)'
;LSPAPYPDVPPPVLPDWMGQLIDGTGGRFGNLTLSELSLPGSHDALTYDLSLTVSDGGIDGMERLADFLHAASGGTARLLPGELEEFLRLQAKTQQLTLTQQLDNGVRFIDFRVTMEKGTAVWRGLHFMETARPALEYLREVRSWMEDHPREIVVLFLSREGNAQATGQDQYPGLAPWQKQRFWDQMVAVFDGLLIDSRLSPISSTTLSDLIRRNHRLIVYATDHEQLTGDSPFALDGSLVDNFWIGDALLHEEESAARQRNYLQTAVRRNRAAAERGGFTIMSLNTAGGGWQYEASALERFLPWPLSDRRAREECARRVNIPGLTGWCPQTLLDVAQLASYYDQIVIEEAYWAAVSGTPGAAFPNAFYLDALDYGGTIRTGTQTLFGSVRGGKEDLKQDTAYAYVDTVLAYNVYKACNVDIIVDDHLFDAGAQAGNNTENRENGSWIQKLGPSDCSSLIKLLKSRRKNHPLSLWSDPKLGRRDDWPGALH
;
A
#
# COMPACT_ATOMS: atom_id res chain seq x y z
N LEU A 1 16.44 -10.14 19.52
CA LEU A 1 16.49 -10.97 18.29
C LEU A 1 16.12 -10.04 17.15
N SER A 2 17.11 -9.67 16.34
CA SER A 2 16.91 -8.75 15.21
C SER A 2 16.14 -9.45 14.09
N PRO A 3 15.37 -8.72 13.27
CA PRO A 3 14.81 -9.27 12.03
C PRO A 3 15.91 -9.96 11.22
N ALA A 4 15.55 -10.99 10.45
CA ALA A 4 16.47 -11.53 9.45
C ALA A 4 16.93 -10.36 8.56
N PRO A 5 18.24 -10.23 8.30
CA PRO A 5 18.74 -9.14 7.46
C PRO A 5 18.12 -9.27 6.06
N TYR A 6 17.85 -8.11 5.45
CA TYR A 6 17.44 -8.07 4.05
C TYR A 6 18.52 -8.75 3.20
N PRO A 7 18.16 -9.67 2.27
CA PRO A 7 19.14 -10.31 1.41
C PRO A 7 19.96 -9.31 0.60
N ASP A 8 21.25 -9.56 0.41
CA ASP A 8 22.15 -8.64 -0.32
C ASP A 8 21.76 -8.44 -1.80
N VAL A 9 20.94 -9.33 -2.35
CA VAL A 9 20.49 -9.30 -3.74
C VAL A 9 18.99 -9.06 -3.77
N PRO A 10 18.49 -8.06 -4.52
CA PRO A 10 17.07 -7.83 -4.65
C PRO A 10 16.38 -9.00 -5.38
N PRO A 11 15.06 -9.19 -5.21
CA PRO A 11 14.34 -10.25 -5.89
C PRO A 11 14.52 -10.14 -7.41
N PRO A 12 14.79 -11.25 -8.13
CA PRO A 12 14.83 -11.19 -9.58
C PRO A 12 13.45 -10.76 -10.11
N VAL A 13 13.43 -10.03 -11.23
CA VAL A 13 12.24 -9.48 -11.92
C VAL A 13 11.65 -8.21 -11.31
N LEU A 14 11.53 -8.13 -9.98
CA LEU A 14 10.75 -7.06 -9.33
C LEU A 14 11.35 -5.64 -9.44
N PRO A 15 12.68 -5.42 -9.39
CA PRO A 15 13.24 -4.08 -9.55
C PRO A 15 12.96 -3.46 -10.92
N ASP A 16 12.86 -4.26 -11.99
CA ASP A 16 12.67 -3.79 -13.37
C ASP A 16 11.40 -4.36 -14.02
N TRP A 17 10.34 -4.56 -13.22
CA TRP A 17 9.19 -5.30 -13.70
C TRP A 17 8.48 -4.60 -14.86
N MET A 18 8.34 -3.27 -14.88
CA MET A 18 7.67 -2.59 -15.99
C MET A 18 8.43 -2.81 -17.30
N GLY A 19 9.75 -2.61 -17.29
CA GLY A 19 10.61 -2.87 -18.45
C GLY A 19 10.50 -4.32 -18.94
N GLN A 20 10.54 -5.29 -18.02
CA GLN A 20 10.44 -6.71 -18.34
C GLN A 20 9.05 -7.10 -18.87
N LEU A 21 7.97 -6.49 -18.35
CA LEU A 21 6.62 -6.73 -18.84
C LEU A 21 6.39 -6.11 -20.22
N ILE A 22 6.97 -4.94 -20.51
CA ILE A 22 6.95 -4.35 -21.87
C ILE A 22 7.56 -5.34 -22.86
N ASP A 23 8.77 -5.84 -22.58
CA ASP A 23 9.47 -6.76 -23.49
C ASP A 23 8.76 -8.12 -23.57
N GLY A 24 8.42 -8.68 -22.42
CA GLY A 24 7.83 -10.00 -22.28
C GLY A 24 6.43 -10.13 -22.88
N THR A 25 5.70 -9.03 -23.04
CA THR A 25 4.39 -9.03 -23.70
C THR A 25 4.47 -8.63 -25.18
N GLY A 26 5.67 -8.43 -25.74
CA GLY A 26 5.85 -7.99 -27.12
C GLY A 26 5.40 -6.53 -27.33
N GLY A 27 5.63 -5.67 -26.33
CA GLY A 27 5.26 -4.25 -26.34
C GLY A 27 3.83 -3.94 -25.89
N ARG A 28 2.93 -4.93 -25.79
CA ARG A 28 1.51 -4.73 -25.43
C ARG A 28 1.33 -4.05 -24.07
N PHE A 29 2.09 -4.46 -23.07
CA PHE A 29 2.05 -3.83 -21.75
C PHE A 29 2.41 -2.34 -21.84
N GLY A 30 3.38 -1.99 -22.68
CA GLY A 30 3.80 -0.61 -22.89
C GLY A 30 2.78 0.29 -23.61
N ASN A 31 1.72 -0.29 -24.19
CA ASN A 31 0.62 0.45 -24.81
C ASN A 31 -0.48 0.83 -23.82
N LEU A 32 -0.49 0.23 -22.62
CA LEU A 32 -1.38 0.65 -21.55
C LEU A 32 -1.00 2.05 -21.09
N THR A 33 -1.95 2.77 -20.52
CA THR A 33 -1.77 4.02 -19.78
C THR A 33 -1.60 3.74 -18.29
N LEU A 34 -1.15 4.72 -17.51
CA LEU A 34 -1.01 4.54 -16.07
C LEU A 34 -2.38 4.32 -15.39
N SER A 35 -3.43 5.00 -15.84
CA SER A 35 -4.80 4.82 -15.34
C SER A 35 -5.40 3.46 -15.69
N GLU A 36 -4.72 2.65 -16.49
CA GLU A 36 -5.11 1.27 -16.77
C GLU A 36 -4.34 0.24 -15.94
N LEU A 37 -3.24 0.62 -15.28
CA LEU A 37 -2.50 -0.29 -14.42
C LEU A 37 -3.08 -0.32 -13.01
N SER A 38 -2.76 -1.40 -12.30
CA SER A 38 -2.75 -1.44 -10.84
C SER A 38 -1.31 -1.49 -10.34
N LEU A 39 -0.91 -0.55 -9.48
CA LEU A 39 0.43 -0.49 -8.93
C LEU A 39 0.48 -1.11 -7.53
N PRO A 40 1.47 -1.96 -7.22
CA PRO A 40 1.78 -2.31 -5.85
C PRO A 40 2.32 -1.09 -5.11
N GLY A 41 1.90 -0.90 -3.87
CA GLY A 41 2.18 0.31 -3.12
C GLY A 41 2.47 0.09 -1.65
N SER A 42 3.07 1.09 -1.03
CA SER A 42 3.45 1.11 0.39
C SER A 42 2.78 2.28 1.10
N HIS A 43 2.00 1.99 2.14
CA HIS A 43 1.41 2.98 3.04
C HIS A 43 2.45 3.49 4.05
N ASP A 44 2.44 4.80 4.30
CA ASP A 44 3.38 5.47 5.22
C ASP A 44 4.84 5.02 4.97
N ALA A 45 5.28 5.15 3.72
CA ALA A 45 6.44 4.44 3.19
C ALA A 45 7.75 4.71 3.94
N LEU A 46 7.87 5.86 4.61
CA LEU A 46 9.08 6.31 5.29
C LEU A 46 9.22 5.80 6.73
N THR A 47 8.22 5.09 7.26
CA THR A 47 8.22 4.73 8.69
C THR A 47 9.28 3.68 9.07
N TYR A 48 9.97 3.08 8.08
CA TYR A 48 11.10 2.21 8.34
C TYR A 48 12.23 2.90 9.12
N ASP A 49 12.36 4.23 8.95
CA ASP A 49 13.42 5.08 9.49
C ASP A 49 12.89 6.17 10.43
N LEU A 50 11.81 5.87 11.19
CA LEU A 50 11.34 6.77 12.25
C LEU A 50 12.42 6.99 13.31
N SER A 51 12.53 8.23 13.77
CA SER A 51 13.35 8.64 14.90
C SER A 51 12.64 8.38 16.24
N LEU A 52 13.28 8.76 17.34
CA LEU A 52 12.67 8.80 18.67
C LEU A 52 11.97 10.14 18.97
N THR A 53 11.86 11.04 17.99
CA THR A 53 11.18 12.33 18.15
C THR A 53 9.74 12.21 17.66
N VAL A 54 8.78 12.60 18.51
CA VAL A 54 7.37 12.78 18.10
C VAL A 54 7.29 13.95 17.11
N SER A 55 6.60 13.79 15.99
CA SER A 55 6.48 14.85 14.98
C SER A 55 5.66 16.03 15.50
N ASP A 56 5.99 17.25 15.06
CA ASP A 56 5.11 18.40 15.23
C ASP A 56 3.75 18.10 14.57
N GLY A 57 2.68 18.16 15.37
CA GLY A 57 1.34 17.78 14.92
C GLY A 57 1.19 16.29 14.55
N GLY A 58 2.04 15.40 15.07
CA GLY A 58 1.93 13.96 14.85
C GLY A 58 0.74 13.29 15.54
N ILE A 59 -0.06 14.04 16.32
CA ILE A 59 -1.31 13.54 16.90
C ILE A 59 -2.46 14.37 16.37
N ASP A 60 -3.26 13.75 15.52
CA ASP A 60 -4.42 14.36 14.88
C ASP A 60 -5.37 14.95 15.93
N GLY A 61 -5.74 16.22 15.74
CA GLY A 61 -6.65 16.96 16.62
C GLY A 61 -6.14 17.23 18.04
N MET A 62 -4.86 16.93 18.34
CA MET A 62 -4.25 17.15 19.65
C MET A 62 -2.87 17.83 19.53
N GLU A 63 -2.80 18.96 18.83
CA GLU A 63 -1.55 19.65 18.49
C GLU A 63 -0.76 20.05 19.73
N ARG A 64 -1.43 20.48 20.82
CA ARG A 64 -0.75 20.81 22.08
C ARG A 64 -0.09 19.61 22.74
N LEU A 65 -0.71 18.43 22.63
CA LEU A 65 -0.13 17.20 23.15
C LEU A 65 1.05 16.78 22.28
N ALA A 66 0.91 16.86 20.95
CA ALA A 66 2.00 16.60 20.02
C ALA A 66 3.20 17.54 20.30
N ASP A 67 2.98 18.84 20.46
CA ASP A 67 4.02 19.83 20.76
C ASP A 67 4.73 19.53 22.10
N PHE A 68 3.97 19.15 23.13
CA PHE A 68 4.54 18.76 24.42
C PHE A 68 5.40 17.49 24.30
N LEU A 69 4.89 16.45 23.62
CA LEU A 69 5.60 15.19 23.43
C LEU A 69 6.80 15.34 22.51
N HIS A 70 6.73 16.20 21.49
CA HIS A 70 7.87 16.56 20.65
C HIS A 70 8.99 17.16 21.50
N ALA A 71 8.67 18.18 22.32
CA ALA A 71 9.65 18.80 23.21
C ALA A 71 10.25 17.78 24.21
N ALA A 72 9.43 16.86 24.72
CA ALA A 72 9.83 15.87 25.72
C ALA A 72 10.64 14.68 25.17
N SER A 73 10.36 14.19 23.96
CA SER A 73 10.94 12.96 23.39
C SER A 73 12.33 13.16 22.78
N GLY A 74 12.44 14.08 21.81
CA GLY A 74 13.69 14.30 21.05
C GLY A 74 13.96 15.75 20.68
N GLY A 75 12.96 16.62 20.84
CA GLY A 75 13.03 18.05 20.53
C GLY A 75 13.85 18.85 21.55
N THR A 76 13.31 19.98 21.99
CA THR A 76 14.08 20.98 22.76
C THR A 76 14.47 20.57 24.18
N ALA A 77 13.70 19.68 24.83
CA ALA A 77 13.89 19.37 26.25
C ALA A 77 14.44 17.96 26.54
N ARG A 78 14.18 16.97 25.67
CA ARG A 78 14.71 15.58 25.77
C ARG A 78 14.56 14.98 27.17
N LEU A 79 13.36 15.08 27.71
CA LEU A 79 13.00 14.69 29.07
C LEU A 79 12.66 13.20 29.21
N LEU A 80 12.36 12.52 28.10
CA LEU A 80 11.99 11.12 28.10
C LEU A 80 13.24 10.22 27.94
N PRO A 81 13.27 9.05 28.61
CA PRO A 81 14.47 8.22 28.71
C PRO A 81 14.65 7.22 27.55
N GLY A 82 14.19 7.52 26.34
CA GLY A 82 14.31 6.68 25.13
C GLY A 82 13.36 5.48 25.07
N GLU A 83 13.01 4.85 26.19
CA GLU A 83 12.14 3.66 26.22
C GLU A 83 10.67 3.95 25.88
N LEU A 84 10.14 5.10 26.29
CA LEU A 84 8.78 5.50 25.93
C LEU A 84 8.72 5.84 24.44
N GLU A 85 9.71 6.57 23.95
CA GLU A 85 9.86 6.98 22.57
C GLU A 85 10.02 5.76 21.65
N GLU A 86 10.78 4.76 22.07
CA GLU A 86 10.91 3.50 21.36
C GLU A 86 9.57 2.77 21.29
N PHE A 87 8.80 2.75 22.38
CA PHE A 87 7.47 2.17 22.37
C PHE A 87 6.55 2.91 21.38
N LEU A 88 6.50 4.24 21.43
CA LEU A 88 5.72 5.08 20.54
C LEU A 88 6.12 4.86 19.07
N ARG A 89 7.42 4.79 18.79
CA ARG A 89 7.98 4.48 17.47
C ARG A 89 7.52 3.13 16.94
N LEU A 90 7.46 2.10 17.79
CA LEU A 90 6.96 0.78 17.41
C LEU A 90 5.43 0.76 17.16
N GLN A 91 4.68 1.70 17.74
CA GLN A 91 3.26 1.90 17.45
C GLN A 91 3.01 2.75 16.19
N ALA A 92 4.02 3.47 15.71
CA ALA A 92 3.97 4.28 14.49
C ALA A 92 4.53 3.58 13.25
N LYS A 93 5.30 2.50 13.43
CA LYS A 93 6.02 1.87 12.34
C LYS A 93 5.08 1.02 11.48
N THR A 94 5.03 1.30 10.17
CA THR A 94 4.22 0.56 9.18
C THR A 94 5.06 -0.20 8.16
N GLN A 95 6.31 0.21 7.92
CA GLN A 95 7.23 -0.43 6.99
C GLN A 95 8.50 -0.86 7.70
N GLN A 96 9.08 -1.98 7.26
CA GLN A 96 10.38 -2.46 7.74
C GLN A 96 11.48 -2.32 6.68
N LEU A 97 11.12 -2.48 5.41
CA LEU A 97 12.02 -2.32 4.28
C LEU A 97 12.37 -0.85 4.07
N THR A 98 13.62 -0.56 3.71
CA THR A 98 14.01 0.78 3.28
C THR A 98 13.28 1.19 2.01
N LEU A 99 13.27 2.48 1.67
CA LEU A 99 12.54 2.96 0.50
C LEU A 99 13.04 2.31 -0.80
N THR A 100 14.36 2.18 -0.98
CA THR A 100 14.96 1.43 -2.09
C THR A 100 14.59 -0.05 -2.06
N GLN A 101 14.58 -0.68 -0.88
CA GLN A 101 14.14 -2.08 -0.77
C GLN A 101 12.67 -2.24 -1.13
N GLN A 102 11.78 -1.30 -0.77
CA GLN A 102 10.38 -1.34 -1.20
C GLN A 102 10.27 -1.30 -2.74
N LEU A 103 11.02 -0.42 -3.39
CA LEU A 103 11.11 -0.33 -4.86
C LEU A 103 11.67 -1.60 -5.50
N ASP A 104 12.73 -2.18 -4.93
CA ASP A 104 13.32 -3.46 -5.36
C ASP A 104 12.34 -4.64 -5.20
N ASN A 105 11.41 -4.52 -4.27
CA ASN A 105 10.33 -5.48 -4.05
C ASN A 105 9.08 -5.17 -4.89
N GLY A 106 9.18 -4.26 -5.88
CA GLY A 106 8.18 -4.04 -6.92
C GLY A 106 7.16 -2.94 -6.63
N VAL A 107 7.30 -2.21 -5.51
CA VAL A 107 6.48 -1.02 -5.22
C VAL A 107 6.69 0.04 -6.30
N ARG A 108 5.60 0.61 -6.80
CA ARG A 108 5.61 1.78 -7.72
C ARG A 108 4.64 2.87 -7.30
N PHE A 109 3.87 2.66 -6.24
CA PHE A 109 3.03 3.68 -5.62
C PHE A 109 3.50 3.93 -4.17
N ILE A 110 3.89 5.15 -3.84
CA ILE A 110 4.45 5.49 -2.53
C ILE A 110 3.58 6.55 -1.86
N ASP A 111 2.99 6.21 -0.72
CA ASP A 111 2.40 7.20 0.18
C ASP A 111 3.54 7.91 0.94
N PHE A 112 3.84 9.13 0.52
CA PHE A 112 5.00 9.91 0.95
C PHE A 112 4.52 11.06 1.84
N ARG A 113 4.38 10.76 3.13
CA ARG A 113 3.88 11.72 4.12
C ARG A 113 5.00 12.58 4.67
N VAL A 114 4.86 13.91 4.59
CA VAL A 114 5.84 14.87 5.06
C VAL A 114 5.24 16.08 5.75
N THR A 115 6.01 16.68 6.65
CA THR A 115 5.70 17.96 7.28
C THR A 115 6.98 18.73 7.52
N MET A 116 6.88 20.05 7.74
CA MET A 116 8.01 20.87 8.14
C MET A 116 8.07 20.98 9.66
N GLU A 117 9.23 20.64 10.24
CA GLU A 117 9.50 20.82 11.66
C GLU A 117 9.51 22.32 12.02
N LYS A 118 8.81 22.67 13.10
CA LYS A 118 8.64 24.04 13.56
C LYS A 118 10.00 24.62 13.95
N GLY A 119 10.34 25.74 13.33
CA GLY A 119 11.56 26.50 13.67
C GLY A 119 12.86 26.00 13.03
N THR A 120 12.86 24.88 12.30
CA THR A 120 14.08 24.37 11.63
C THR A 120 14.06 24.55 10.11
N ALA A 121 12.88 24.78 9.52
CA ALA A 121 12.66 24.80 8.08
C ALA A 121 13.05 23.49 7.36
N VAL A 122 13.15 22.38 8.11
CA VAL A 122 13.47 21.06 7.59
C VAL A 122 12.19 20.27 7.40
N TRP A 123 12.02 19.71 6.21
CA TRP A 123 10.95 18.77 5.93
C TRP A 123 11.37 17.36 6.30
N ARG A 124 10.51 16.65 7.04
CA ARG A 124 10.71 15.27 7.47
C ARG A 124 9.49 14.45 7.10
N GLY A 125 9.69 13.15 6.93
CA GLY A 125 8.58 12.22 6.90
C GLY A 125 7.90 12.15 8.26
N LEU A 126 6.59 11.90 8.29
CA LEU A 126 5.86 11.73 9.53
C LEU A 126 4.88 10.55 9.46
N HIS A 127 4.71 9.92 10.61
CA HIS A 127 3.52 9.17 11.00
C HIS A 127 3.61 9.05 12.51
N PHE A 128 2.92 9.93 13.25
CA PHE A 128 3.10 10.17 14.69
C PHE A 128 4.51 10.61 15.13
N MET A 129 5.54 9.85 14.80
CA MET A 129 6.95 10.18 14.91
C MET A 129 7.48 10.81 13.61
N GLU A 130 8.55 11.58 13.70
CA GLU A 130 9.26 12.06 12.51
C GLU A 130 10.35 11.06 12.07
N THR A 131 10.67 11.03 10.79
CA THR A 131 11.81 10.31 10.24
C THR A 131 13.15 10.85 10.73
N ALA A 132 14.13 9.97 10.89
CA ALA A 132 15.49 10.32 11.32
C ALA A 132 16.21 11.27 10.35
N ARG A 133 15.94 11.16 9.04
CA ARG A 133 16.56 11.97 8.00
C ARG A 133 15.58 12.96 7.37
N PRO A 134 16.05 14.06 6.77
CA PRO A 134 15.20 14.95 5.99
C PRO A 134 14.53 14.26 4.80
N ALA A 135 13.30 14.68 4.48
CA ALA A 135 12.50 14.16 3.36
C ALA A 135 13.26 14.16 2.02
N LEU A 136 14.06 15.21 1.76
CA LEU A 136 14.86 15.34 0.55
C LEU A 136 15.93 14.24 0.39
N GLU A 137 16.39 13.62 1.47
CA GLU A 137 17.34 12.51 1.35
C GLU A 137 16.67 11.26 0.78
N TYR A 138 15.49 10.91 1.26
CA TYR A 138 14.70 9.80 0.71
C TYR A 138 14.31 10.05 -0.75
N LEU A 139 13.95 11.29 -1.12
CA LEU A 139 13.67 11.64 -2.51
C LEU A 139 14.90 11.45 -3.41
N ARG A 140 16.11 11.71 -2.90
CA ARG A 140 17.36 11.42 -3.64
C ARG A 140 17.63 9.91 -3.78
N GLU A 141 17.25 9.11 -2.80
CA GLU A 141 17.31 7.63 -2.91
C GLU A 141 16.38 7.14 -4.02
N VAL A 142 15.15 7.64 -4.08
CA VAL A 142 14.21 7.32 -5.17
C VAL A 142 14.78 7.78 -6.51
N ARG A 143 15.33 9.00 -6.59
CA ARG A 143 15.98 9.50 -7.80
C ARG A 143 17.11 8.59 -8.28
N SER A 144 18.04 8.23 -7.39
CA SER A 144 19.16 7.35 -7.71
C SER A 144 18.67 5.99 -8.20
N TRP A 145 17.69 5.40 -7.52
CA TRP A 145 17.10 4.14 -7.94
C TRP A 145 16.47 4.25 -9.34
N MET A 146 15.74 5.34 -9.64
CA MET A 146 15.14 5.55 -10.96
C MET A 146 16.17 5.79 -12.08
N GLU A 147 17.39 6.25 -11.77
CA GLU A 147 18.49 6.33 -12.73
C GLU A 147 19.03 4.94 -13.09
N ASP A 148 19.12 4.06 -12.11
CA ASP A 148 19.52 2.66 -12.31
C ASP A 148 18.42 1.82 -12.99
N HIS A 149 17.16 2.25 -12.90
CA HIS A 149 15.98 1.55 -13.44
C HIS A 149 15.24 2.43 -14.47
N PRO A 150 15.83 2.66 -15.68
CA PRO A 150 15.38 3.69 -16.62
C PRO A 150 14.01 3.43 -17.27
N ARG A 151 13.43 2.24 -17.09
CA ARG A 151 12.15 1.83 -17.68
C ARG A 151 11.01 1.74 -16.66
N GLU A 152 11.28 2.15 -15.43
CA GLU A 152 10.30 2.15 -14.35
C GLU A 152 9.71 3.54 -14.14
N ILE A 153 8.43 3.57 -13.79
CA ILE A 153 7.66 4.77 -13.46
C ILE A 153 7.22 4.66 -11.99
N VAL A 154 7.45 5.72 -11.22
CA VAL A 154 7.07 5.82 -9.81
C VAL A 154 5.99 6.87 -9.63
N VAL A 155 4.96 6.53 -8.86
CA VAL A 155 3.89 7.43 -8.43
C VAL A 155 4.10 7.76 -6.97
N LEU A 156 4.23 9.05 -6.66
CA LEU A 156 4.28 9.59 -5.30
C LEU A 156 2.95 10.25 -4.97
N PHE A 157 2.34 9.85 -3.85
CA PHE A 157 1.27 10.61 -3.23
C PHE A 157 1.86 11.44 -2.10
N LEU A 158 2.01 12.74 -2.36
CA LEU A 158 2.66 13.69 -1.46
C LEU A 158 1.60 14.36 -0.58
N SER A 159 1.62 14.01 0.69
CA SER A 159 0.67 14.50 1.68
C SER A 159 1.30 14.72 3.05
N ARG A 160 0.53 15.23 4.01
CA ARG A 160 0.89 15.23 5.42
C ARG A 160 0.32 14.02 6.15
N GLU A 161 -0.98 13.74 5.96
CA GLU A 161 -1.74 12.73 6.72
C GLU A 161 -2.53 11.76 5.80
N GLY A 162 -2.24 11.71 4.51
CA GLY A 162 -2.94 10.83 3.56
C GLY A 162 -4.32 11.31 3.12
N ASN A 163 -4.78 12.47 3.59
CA ASN A 163 -6.04 13.08 3.14
C ASN A 163 -5.85 13.81 1.80
N ALA A 164 -6.41 13.23 0.73
CA ALA A 164 -6.37 13.78 -0.62
C ALA A 164 -7.03 15.16 -0.77
N GLN A 165 -7.99 15.50 0.10
CA GLN A 165 -8.82 16.70 -0.01
C GLN A 165 -8.35 17.87 0.87
N ALA A 166 -7.40 17.62 1.77
CA ALA A 166 -6.92 18.65 2.69
C ALA A 166 -6.04 19.67 1.95
N THR A 167 -6.22 20.96 2.30
CA THR A 167 -5.51 22.10 1.70
C THR A 167 -5.15 23.14 2.77
N GLY A 168 -4.27 24.08 2.43
CA GLY A 168 -3.96 25.24 3.26
C GLY A 168 -3.46 24.89 4.65
N GLN A 169 -4.20 25.34 5.67
CA GLN A 169 -3.89 25.10 7.08
C GLN A 169 -4.35 23.73 7.56
N ASP A 170 -5.31 23.10 6.88
CA ASP A 170 -5.73 21.74 7.21
C ASP A 170 -4.66 20.74 6.76
N GLN A 171 -3.97 21.01 5.65
CA GLN A 171 -2.88 20.15 5.17
C GLN A 171 -1.52 20.47 5.77
N TYR A 172 -1.19 21.75 5.97
CA TYR A 172 0.10 22.16 6.52
C TYR A 172 -0.06 23.32 7.51
N PRO A 173 -0.55 23.04 8.73
CA PRO A 173 -0.76 24.05 9.78
C PRO A 173 0.49 24.89 10.05
N GLY A 174 0.32 26.21 10.12
CA GLY A 174 1.38 27.16 10.45
C GLY A 174 2.36 27.45 9.31
N LEU A 175 2.20 26.84 8.13
CA LEU A 175 3.12 27.06 7.00
C LEU A 175 2.55 28.06 6.00
N ALA A 176 3.36 29.03 5.62
CA ALA A 176 3.05 29.97 4.53
C ALA A 176 3.30 29.31 3.16
N PRO A 177 2.57 29.70 2.09
CA PRO A 177 2.73 29.13 0.75
C PRO A 177 4.18 29.11 0.25
N TRP A 178 4.95 30.18 0.47
CA TRP A 178 6.36 30.24 0.02
C TRP A 178 7.26 29.16 0.68
N GLN A 179 6.94 28.70 1.89
CA GLN A 179 7.69 27.63 2.56
C GLN A 179 7.41 26.28 1.91
N LYS A 180 6.14 26.06 1.54
CA LYS A 180 5.67 24.86 0.83
C LYS A 180 6.26 24.82 -0.59
N GLN A 181 6.17 25.92 -1.32
CA GLN A 181 6.73 26.09 -2.67
C GLN A 181 8.26 25.92 -2.69
N ARG A 182 8.97 26.42 -1.67
CA ARG A 182 10.42 26.19 -1.56
C ARG A 182 10.77 24.70 -1.48
N PHE A 183 9.97 23.91 -0.75
CA PHE A 183 10.17 22.46 -0.70
C PHE A 183 9.86 21.80 -2.04
N TRP A 184 8.77 22.23 -2.70
CA TRP A 184 8.45 21.78 -4.05
C TRP A 184 9.57 22.08 -5.05
N ASP A 185 10.15 23.29 -5.05
CA ASP A 185 11.27 23.66 -5.92
C ASP A 185 12.50 22.76 -5.69
N GLN A 186 12.77 22.39 -4.43
CA GLN A 186 13.84 21.45 -4.10
C GLN A 186 13.55 20.05 -4.64
N MET A 187 12.30 19.60 -4.57
CA MET A 187 11.88 18.32 -5.15
C MET A 187 11.99 18.35 -6.68
N VAL A 188 11.56 19.44 -7.34
CA VAL A 188 11.74 19.64 -8.79
C VAL A 188 13.21 19.55 -9.18
N ALA A 189 14.11 20.19 -8.41
CA ALA A 189 15.54 20.11 -8.65
C ALA A 189 16.11 18.69 -8.48
N VAL A 190 15.62 17.91 -7.50
CA VAL A 190 16.04 16.50 -7.31
C VAL A 190 15.61 15.63 -8.50
N PHE A 191 14.43 15.88 -9.06
CA PHE A 191 13.87 15.07 -10.14
C PHE A 191 13.91 15.75 -11.51
N ASP A 192 14.85 16.67 -11.72
CA ASP A 192 14.99 17.37 -13.00
C ASP A 192 15.05 16.38 -14.18
N GLY A 193 14.24 16.64 -15.20
CA GLY A 193 14.07 15.77 -16.36
C GLY A 193 13.35 14.43 -16.14
N LEU A 194 12.91 14.09 -14.91
CA LEU A 194 12.11 12.88 -14.62
C LEU A 194 10.64 13.14 -14.32
N LEU A 195 10.30 14.34 -13.83
CA LEU A 195 8.93 14.69 -13.52
C LEU A 195 8.05 14.65 -14.76
N ILE A 196 6.82 14.17 -14.58
CA ILE A 196 5.76 14.29 -15.57
C ILE A 196 5.52 15.77 -15.91
N ASP A 197 5.40 16.12 -17.19
CA ASP A 197 4.70 17.35 -17.58
C ASP A 197 3.26 16.98 -17.98
N SER A 198 2.31 17.28 -17.10
CA SER A 198 0.90 16.88 -17.25
C SER A 198 0.22 17.50 -18.47
N ARG A 199 0.74 18.62 -18.98
CA ARG A 199 0.25 19.27 -20.20
C ARG A 199 0.61 18.48 -21.46
N LEU A 200 1.74 17.79 -21.42
CA LEU A 200 2.26 17.00 -22.53
C LEU A 200 1.88 15.54 -22.43
N SER A 201 1.77 15.02 -21.20
CA SER A 201 1.60 13.60 -20.94
C SER A 201 0.48 13.33 -19.94
N PRO A 202 -0.80 13.58 -20.29
CA PRO A 202 -1.92 13.21 -19.43
C PRO A 202 -1.87 11.70 -19.13
N ILE A 203 -1.97 11.33 -17.86
CA ILE A 203 -1.78 9.95 -17.38
C ILE A 203 -2.80 8.95 -17.92
N SER A 204 -3.98 9.44 -18.32
CA SER A 204 -5.12 8.62 -18.76
C SER A 204 -5.11 8.36 -20.27
N SER A 205 -4.23 9.04 -21.02
CA SER A 205 -4.14 8.92 -22.48
C SER A 205 -2.72 8.72 -23.00
N THR A 206 -1.70 8.96 -22.18
CA THR A 206 -0.29 8.72 -22.56
C THR A 206 0.11 7.30 -22.20
N THR A 207 0.61 6.58 -23.19
CA THR A 207 1.09 5.21 -23.00
C THR A 207 2.32 5.16 -22.10
N LEU A 208 2.54 4.04 -21.40
CA LEU A 208 3.72 3.84 -20.56
C LEU A 208 5.01 3.94 -21.39
N SER A 209 5.02 3.40 -22.61
CA SER A 209 6.16 3.51 -23.52
C SER A 209 6.48 4.96 -23.85
N ASP A 210 5.46 5.81 -24.05
CA ASP A 210 5.66 7.22 -24.32
C ASP A 210 6.13 8.00 -23.09
N LEU A 211 5.61 7.68 -21.91
CA LEU A 211 6.09 8.24 -20.65
C LEU A 211 7.58 7.94 -20.45
N ILE A 212 7.98 6.68 -20.58
CA ILE A 212 9.38 6.23 -20.48
C ILE A 212 10.25 6.92 -21.53
N ARG A 213 9.81 6.93 -22.79
CA ARG A 213 10.55 7.55 -23.91
C ARG A 213 10.76 9.05 -23.74
N ARG A 214 9.80 9.75 -23.12
CA ARG A 214 9.91 11.19 -22.77
C ARG A 214 10.65 11.43 -21.46
N ASN A 215 11.06 10.36 -20.77
CA ASN A 215 11.62 10.39 -19.42
C ASN A 215 10.66 10.98 -18.37
N HIS A 216 9.35 11.00 -18.63
CA HIS A 216 8.31 11.39 -17.67
C HIS A 216 7.99 10.19 -16.77
N ARG A 217 8.87 9.93 -15.80
CA ARG A 217 8.87 8.69 -15.00
C ARG A 217 8.54 8.90 -13.53
N LEU A 218 8.55 10.14 -13.04
CA LEU A 218 8.04 10.47 -11.71
C LEU A 218 6.71 11.21 -11.83
N ILE A 219 5.66 10.63 -11.25
CA ILE A 219 4.32 11.21 -11.24
C ILE A 219 3.99 11.56 -9.80
N VAL A 220 3.61 12.81 -9.54
CA VAL A 220 3.37 13.29 -8.18
C VAL A 220 1.93 13.78 -8.07
N TYR A 221 1.17 13.16 -7.19
CA TYR A 221 -0.10 13.70 -6.70
C TYR A 221 0.18 14.51 -5.45
N ALA A 222 0.18 15.84 -5.60
CA ALA A 222 0.48 16.76 -4.52
C ALA A 222 -0.82 17.28 -3.89
N THR A 223 -1.06 16.92 -2.63
CA THR A 223 -2.11 17.57 -1.83
C THR A 223 -1.77 19.03 -1.59
N ASP A 224 -2.79 19.88 -1.34
CA ASP A 224 -2.61 21.33 -1.28
C ASP A 224 -1.93 21.89 -2.54
N HIS A 225 -2.30 21.36 -3.72
CA HIS A 225 -1.60 21.55 -5.00
C HIS A 225 -1.26 23.02 -5.31
N GLU A 226 -2.23 23.92 -5.18
CA GLU A 226 -2.05 25.36 -5.45
C GLU A 226 -0.99 25.97 -4.52
N GLN A 227 -1.11 25.80 -3.21
CA GLN A 227 -0.18 26.43 -2.25
C GLN A 227 1.15 25.70 -2.13
N LEU A 228 1.18 24.39 -2.33
CA LEU A 228 2.40 23.56 -2.26
C LEU A 228 3.24 23.71 -3.51
N THR A 229 2.61 23.67 -4.69
CA THR A 229 3.32 23.60 -5.97
C THR A 229 3.29 24.90 -6.76
N GLY A 230 2.40 25.83 -6.42
CA GLY A 230 2.17 27.03 -7.23
C GLY A 230 1.58 26.70 -8.60
N ASP A 231 0.63 25.76 -8.64
CA ASP A 231 0.01 25.22 -9.86
C ASP A 231 1.03 24.66 -10.87
N SER A 232 2.10 24.03 -10.37
CA SER A 232 3.16 23.50 -11.21
C SER A 232 2.62 22.44 -12.17
N PRO A 233 2.96 22.48 -13.48
CA PRO A 233 2.56 21.43 -14.42
C PRO A 233 3.26 20.09 -14.13
N PHE A 234 4.27 20.12 -13.25
CA PHE A 234 5.03 18.95 -12.82
C PHE A 234 4.39 18.17 -11.66
N ALA A 235 3.23 18.62 -11.20
CA ALA A 235 2.42 17.92 -10.21
C ALA A 235 0.97 17.81 -10.70
N LEU A 236 0.33 16.71 -10.32
CA LEU A 236 -1.11 16.53 -10.40
C LEU A 236 -1.73 16.92 -9.06
N ASP A 237 -2.97 17.39 -9.11
CA ASP A 237 -3.71 17.73 -7.89
C ASP A 237 -4.04 16.45 -7.09
N GLY A 238 -3.61 16.41 -5.84
CA GLY A 238 -3.91 15.33 -4.90
C GLY A 238 -5.41 15.11 -4.70
N SER A 239 -6.25 16.12 -4.90
CA SER A 239 -7.72 16.00 -4.81
C SER A 239 -8.31 15.02 -5.84
N LEU A 240 -7.56 14.72 -6.91
CA LEU A 240 -7.94 13.75 -7.94
C LEU A 240 -7.72 12.30 -7.53
N VAL A 241 -7.09 12.07 -6.37
CA VAL A 241 -6.91 10.75 -5.77
C VAL A 241 -8.18 10.32 -5.04
N ASP A 242 -8.80 9.24 -5.51
CA ASP A 242 -9.90 8.54 -4.82
C ASP A 242 -9.31 7.48 -3.89
N ASN A 243 -8.99 7.89 -2.66
CA ASN A 243 -8.40 7.04 -1.64
C ASN A 243 -9.49 6.31 -0.84
N PHE A 244 -9.75 5.06 -1.19
CA PHE A 244 -10.69 4.21 -0.47
C PHE A 244 -10.04 3.62 0.78
N TRP A 245 -10.49 4.08 1.94
CA TRP A 245 -10.06 3.63 3.26
C TRP A 245 -11.24 3.11 4.07
N ILE A 246 -10.99 2.09 4.89
CA ILE A 246 -12.03 1.24 5.50
C ILE A 246 -12.04 1.36 7.03
N GLY A 247 -11.06 2.07 7.60
CA GLY A 247 -10.95 2.25 9.05
C GLY A 247 -10.20 1.10 9.73
N ASP A 248 -10.49 0.89 11.02
CA ASP A 248 -9.99 -0.24 11.82
C ASP A 248 -10.62 -1.55 11.31
N ALA A 249 -9.90 -2.21 10.40
CA ALA A 249 -10.38 -3.42 9.73
C ALA A 249 -10.44 -4.63 10.67
N LEU A 250 -9.54 -4.71 11.66
CA LEU A 250 -9.27 -5.94 12.41
C LEU A 250 -10.36 -6.37 13.38
N LEU A 251 -11.09 -5.41 13.95
CA LEU A 251 -12.23 -5.73 14.81
C LEU A 251 -13.53 -5.95 14.01
N HIS A 252 -13.53 -5.57 12.74
CA HIS A 252 -14.70 -5.55 11.86
C HIS A 252 -14.38 -6.20 10.51
N GLU A 253 -13.62 -7.31 10.54
CA GLU A 253 -13.05 -7.90 9.31
C GLU A 253 -14.12 -8.37 8.32
N GLU A 254 -15.24 -8.91 8.82
CA GLU A 254 -16.36 -9.31 7.96
C GLU A 254 -16.92 -8.11 7.18
N GLU A 255 -17.20 -7.01 7.88
CA GLU A 255 -17.70 -5.78 7.27
C GLU A 255 -16.65 -5.17 6.34
N SER A 256 -15.38 -5.18 6.76
CA SER A 256 -14.26 -4.63 5.99
C SER A 256 -14.06 -5.40 4.69
N ALA A 257 -14.00 -6.73 4.75
CA ALA A 257 -13.92 -7.58 3.57
C ALA A 257 -15.14 -7.41 2.65
N ALA A 258 -16.36 -7.31 3.20
CA ALA A 258 -17.56 -7.04 2.41
C ALA A 258 -17.48 -5.68 1.67
N ARG A 259 -17.00 -4.63 2.34
CA ARG A 259 -16.80 -3.30 1.74
C ARG A 259 -15.70 -3.31 0.67
N GLN A 260 -14.57 -3.99 0.92
CA GLN A 260 -13.52 -4.18 -0.08
C GLN A 260 -14.02 -4.93 -1.31
N ARG A 261 -14.77 -6.03 -1.13
CA ARG A 261 -15.39 -6.79 -2.24
C ARG A 261 -16.32 -5.91 -3.07
N ASN A 262 -17.21 -5.15 -2.42
CA ASN A 262 -18.12 -4.24 -3.12
C ASN A 262 -17.35 -3.17 -3.92
N TYR A 263 -16.30 -2.61 -3.33
CA TYR A 263 -15.42 -1.70 -4.05
C TYR A 263 -14.83 -2.36 -5.31
N LEU A 264 -14.24 -3.56 -5.18
CA LEU A 264 -13.56 -4.25 -6.28
C LEU A 264 -14.52 -4.71 -7.38
N GLN A 265 -15.75 -5.08 -7.02
CA GLN A 265 -16.84 -5.39 -7.98
C GLN A 265 -17.31 -4.16 -8.76
N THR A 266 -17.00 -2.95 -8.30
CA THR A 266 -17.36 -1.69 -8.98
C THR A 266 -16.14 -0.93 -9.51
N ALA A 267 -14.95 -1.50 -9.40
CA ALA A 267 -13.68 -0.83 -9.69
C ALA A 267 -13.55 -0.42 -11.16
N VAL A 268 -14.11 -1.16 -12.12
CA VAL A 268 -14.08 -0.76 -13.55
C VAL A 268 -14.69 0.63 -13.75
N ARG A 269 -15.88 0.87 -13.19
CA ARG A 269 -16.55 2.19 -13.29
C ARG A 269 -15.78 3.27 -12.54
N ARG A 270 -15.26 2.95 -11.36
CA ARG A 270 -14.49 3.90 -10.54
C ARG A 270 -13.21 4.34 -11.23
N ASN A 271 -12.44 3.39 -11.76
CA ASN A 271 -11.20 3.66 -12.49
C ASN A 271 -11.47 4.50 -13.74
N ARG A 272 -12.56 4.23 -14.48
CA ARG A 272 -12.97 5.06 -15.61
C ARG A 272 -13.29 6.49 -15.17
N ALA A 273 -14.15 6.64 -14.16
CA ALA A 273 -14.55 7.96 -13.66
C ALA A 273 -13.34 8.75 -13.11
N ALA A 274 -12.35 8.08 -12.52
CA ALA A 274 -11.08 8.69 -12.14
C ALA A 274 -10.25 9.08 -13.38
N ALA A 275 -10.08 8.19 -14.36
CA ALA A 275 -9.30 8.45 -15.57
C ALA A 275 -9.84 9.64 -16.39
N GLU A 276 -11.18 9.78 -16.49
CA GLU A 276 -11.86 10.88 -17.20
C GLU A 276 -11.52 12.26 -16.63
N ARG A 277 -11.23 12.33 -15.32
CA ARG A 277 -10.80 13.56 -14.63
C ARG A 277 -9.29 13.63 -14.39
N GLY A 278 -8.50 12.74 -14.99
CA GLY A 278 -7.04 12.66 -14.75
C GLY A 278 -6.66 12.22 -13.34
N GLY A 279 -7.57 11.54 -12.64
CA GLY A 279 -7.39 11.04 -11.28
C GLY A 279 -6.88 9.60 -11.20
N PHE A 280 -6.84 9.12 -9.96
CA PHE A 280 -6.24 7.84 -9.60
C PHE A 280 -7.05 7.17 -8.49
N THR A 281 -7.42 5.92 -8.64
CA THR A 281 -8.08 5.17 -7.56
C THR A 281 -7.06 4.41 -6.72
N ILE A 282 -7.22 4.46 -5.40
CA ILE A 282 -6.37 3.72 -4.48
C ILE A 282 -7.24 2.95 -3.51
N MET A 283 -6.91 1.69 -3.26
CA MET A 283 -7.43 0.94 -2.12
C MET A 283 -6.38 0.84 -1.03
N SER A 284 -6.71 1.38 0.13
CA SER A 284 -5.93 1.25 1.34
C SER A 284 -6.21 -0.08 2.01
N LEU A 285 -5.15 -0.86 2.17
CA LEU A 285 -5.13 -2.13 2.92
C LEU A 285 -4.30 -1.99 4.21
N ASN A 286 -4.09 -0.75 4.65
CA ASN A 286 -3.51 -0.47 5.96
C ASN A 286 -4.57 -0.67 7.05
N THR A 287 -4.11 -0.82 8.28
CA THR A 287 -4.98 -0.93 9.45
C THR A 287 -4.39 -0.14 10.61
N ALA A 288 -5.26 0.39 11.47
CA ALA A 288 -4.83 1.08 12.68
C ALA A 288 -4.76 0.10 13.87
N GLY A 289 -3.83 0.33 14.80
CA GLY A 289 -3.87 -0.34 16.09
C GLY A 289 -5.08 0.11 16.91
N GLY A 290 -5.85 -0.83 17.44
CA GLY A 290 -6.94 -0.53 18.35
C GLY A 290 -6.44 -0.12 19.74
N GLY A 291 -7.19 0.71 20.47
CA GLY A 291 -6.79 1.17 21.82
C GLY A 291 -6.43 0.06 22.81
N TRP A 292 -7.10 -1.09 22.70
CA TRP A 292 -6.83 -2.28 23.50
C TRP A 292 -5.44 -2.90 23.23
N GLN A 293 -4.94 -2.78 22.01
CA GLN A 293 -3.64 -3.29 21.62
C GLN A 293 -2.54 -2.41 22.22
N TYR A 294 -2.67 -1.09 22.10
CA TYR A 294 -1.74 -0.14 22.72
C TYR A 294 -1.68 -0.30 24.23
N GLU A 295 -2.84 -0.44 24.89
CA GLU A 295 -2.92 -0.66 26.34
C GLU A 295 -2.22 -1.96 26.76
N ALA A 296 -2.54 -3.08 26.11
CA ALA A 296 -1.92 -4.37 26.43
C ALA A 296 -0.40 -4.36 26.22
N SER A 297 0.06 -3.76 25.11
CA SER A 297 1.49 -3.63 24.80
C SER A 297 2.22 -2.72 25.81
N ALA A 298 1.60 -1.62 26.21
CA ALA A 298 2.16 -0.72 27.22
C ALA A 298 2.27 -1.41 28.60
N LEU A 299 1.23 -2.15 29.02
CA LEU A 299 1.24 -2.90 30.28
C LEU A 299 2.33 -3.98 30.27
N GLU A 300 2.53 -4.67 29.15
CA GLU A 300 3.58 -5.68 29.03
C GLU A 300 4.99 -5.05 29.04
N ARG A 301 5.17 -3.87 28.43
CA ARG A 301 6.48 -3.22 28.31
C ARG A 301 6.92 -2.48 29.57
N PHE A 302 6.01 -1.79 30.25
CA PHE A 302 6.38 -0.84 31.31
C PHE A 302 6.11 -1.34 32.73
N LEU A 303 5.31 -2.40 32.93
CA LEU A 303 5.11 -2.96 34.26
C LEU A 303 6.13 -4.06 34.56
N PRO A 304 6.91 -3.95 35.66
CA PRO A 304 7.87 -4.98 36.01
C PRO A 304 7.16 -6.28 36.40
N TRP A 305 7.72 -7.44 36.06
CA TRP A 305 7.20 -8.70 36.55
C TRP A 305 7.25 -8.74 38.10
N PRO A 306 6.19 -9.21 38.80
CA PRO A 306 4.96 -9.85 38.32
C PRO A 306 3.77 -8.90 38.08
N LEU A 307 3.97 -7.58 38.10
CA LEU A 307 2.91 -6.57 37.88
C LEU A 307 2.46 -6.50 36.42
N SER A 308 3.24 -7.02 35.47
CA SER A 308 2.81 -7.20 34.07
C SER A 308 1.51 -7.99 34.04
N ASP A 309 0.43 -7.37 33.56
CA ASP A 309 -0.90 -7.96 33.67
C ASP A 309 -1.08 -9.09 32.64
N ARG A 310 -0.85 -10.33 33.06
CA ARG A 310 -1.16 -11.54 32.27
C ARG A 310 -2.59 -11.52 31.75
N ARG A 311 -3.52 -10.92 32.51
CA ARG A 311 -4.92 -10.76 32.10
C ARG A 311 -5.06 -9.81 30.91
N ALA A 312 -4.28 -8.73 30.83
CA ALA A 312 -4.31 -7.81 29.69
C ALA A 312 -3.87 -8.50 28.40
N ARG A 313 -2.83 -9.35 28.47
CA ARG A 313 -2.38 -10.15 27.33
C ARG A 313 -3.40 -11.23 26.92
N GLU A 314 -4.00 -11.93 27.89
CA GLU A 314 -5.06 -12.91 27.63
C GLU A 314 -6.33 -12.25 27.07
N GLU A 315 -6.70 -11.07 27.56
CA GLU A 315 -7.81 -10.27 27.05
C GLU A 315 -7.53 -9.76 25.63
N CYS A 316 -6.32 -9.28 25.37
CA CYS A 316 -5.86 -8.92 24.03
C CYS A 316 -5.98 -10.11 23.06
N ALA A 317 -5.43 -11.27 23.44
CA ALA A 317 -5.53 -12.49 22.63
C ALA A 317 -6.98 -12.92 22.40
N ARG A 318 -7.85 -12.76 23.41
CA ARG A 318 -9.30 -13.03 23.30
C ARG A 318 -10.01 -12.06 22.34
N ARG A 319 -9.55 -10.81 22.23
CA ARG A 319 -10.12 -9.83 21.29
C ARG A 319 -9.73 -10.11 19.85
N VAL A 320 -8.46 -10.42 19.59
CA VAL A 320 -8.02 -10.86 18.25
C VAL A 320 -8.66 -12.21 17.89
N ASN A 321 -8.86 -13.07 18.90
CA ASN A 321 -9.59 -14.32 18.79
C ASN A 321 -9.04 -15.24 17.69
N ILE A 322 -7.71 -15.36 17.60
CA ILE A 322 -7.06 -16.33 16.70
C ILE A 322 -7.20 -17.72 17.31
N PRO A 323 -7.82 -18.70 16.61
CA PRO A 323 -8.04 -20.01 17.16
C PRO A 323 -6.71 -20.69 17.46
N GLY A 324 -6.60 -21.30 18.65
CA GLY A 324 -5.38 -21.97 19.10
C GLY A 324 -4.28 -21.05 19.61
N LEU A 325 -4.40 -19.73 19.44
CA LEU A 325 -3.39 -18.78 19.90
C LEU A 325 -3.93 -17.91 21.04
N THR A 326 -4.29 -18.56 22.15
CA THR A 326 -4.88 -17.91 23.34
C THR A 326 -3.94 -16.97 24.09
N GLY A 327 -2.65 -16.93 23.74
CA GLY A 327 -1.65 -16.03 24.32
C GLY A 327 -0.94 -15.12 23.32
N TRP A 328 -1.40 -15.09 22.06
CA TRP A 328 -0.83 -14.23 21.03
C TRP A 328 -1.54 -12.88 21.05
N CYS A 329 -0.76 -11.82 21.24
CA CYS A 329 -1.22 -10.43 21.27
C CYS A 329 -0.24 -9.60 20.42
N PRO A 330 -0.74 -8.78 19.48
CA PRO A 330 0.12 -7.89 18.70
C PRO A 330 0.71 -6.81 19.62
N GLN A 331 2.02 -6.60 19.57
CA GLN A 331 2.71 -5.62 20.44
C GLN A 331 3.06 -4.33 19.69
N THR A 332 3.01 -4.35 18.36
CA THR A 332 3.41 -3.26 17.48
C THR A 332 2.39 -3.08 16.36
N LEU A 333 2.39 -1.93 15.70
CA LEU A 333 1.51 -1.70 14.54
C LEU A 333 1.82 -2.66 13.39
N LEU A 334 3.09 -3.04 13.18
CA LEU A 334 3.46 -4.08 12.21
C LEU A 334 2.85 -5.45 12.54
N ASP A 335 2.71 -5.80 13.83
CA ASP A 335 2.04 -7.05 14.22
C ASP A 335 0.54 -7.02 13.90
N VAL A 336 -0.08 -5.85 14.04
CA VAL A 336 -1.48 -5.58 13.68
C VAL A 336 -1.64 -5.66 12.15
N ALA A 337 -0.79 -4.97 11.38
CA ALA A 337 -0.78 -5.02 9.92
C ALA A 337 -0.63 -6.44 9.34
N GLN A 338 0.18 -7.28 9.98
CA GLN A 338 0.34 -8.68 9.59
C GLN A 338 -0.96 -9.50 9.73
N LEU A 339 -1.81 -9.16 10.70
CA LEU A 339 -3.13 -9.79 10.80
C LEU A 339 -4.05 -9.32 9.68
N ALA A 340 -4.06 -8.02 9.37
CA ALA A 340 -4.87 -7.48 8.29
C ALA A 340 -4.45 -8.11 6.94
N SER A 341 -3.15 -8.31 6.74
CA SER A 341 -2.60 -9.01 5.58
C SER A 341 -3.18 -10.41 5.35
N TYR A 342 -3.58 -11.13 6.41
CA TYR A 342 -4.26 -12.42 6.28
C TYR A 342 -5.64 -12.29 5.62
N TYR A 343 -6.37 -11.21 5.88
CA TYR A 343 -7.67 -10.91 5.30
C TYR A 343 -7.54 -10.30 3.91
N ASP A 344 -6.64 -9.35 3.76
CA ASP A 344 -6.44 -8.63 2.50
C ASP A 344 -6.02 -9.57 1.37
N GLN A 345 -5.19 -10.60 1.64
CA GLN A 345 -4.85 -11.61 0.62
C GLN A 345 -6.10 -12.31 0.05
N ILE A 346 -7.15 -12.53 0.85
CA ILE A 346 -8.36 -13.22 0.42
C ILE A 346 -9.08 -12.34 -0.60
N VAL A 347 -9.26 -11.07 -0.26
CA VAL A 347 -10.00 -10.13 -1.11
C VAL A 347 -9.21 -9.77 -2.37
N ILE A 348 -7.88 -9.64 -2.28
CA ILE A 348 -7.01 -9.48 -3.46
C ILE A 348 -7.12 -10.70 -4.38
N GLU A 349 -7.04 -11.91 -3.83
CA GLU A 349 -7.07 -13.15 -4.60
C GLU A 349 -8.44 -13.37 -5.27
N GLU A 350 -9.54 -13.11 -4.55
CA GLU A 350 -10.91 -13.16 -5.08
C GLU A 350 -11.09 -12.16 -6.23
N ALA A 351 -10.66 -10.91 -6.05
CA ALA A 351 -10.77 -9.88 -7.08
C ALA A 351 -9.88 -10.19 -8.30
N TYR A 352 -8.69 -10.76 -8.08
CA TYR A 352 -7.85 -11.26 -9.17
C TYR A 352 -8.62 -12.29 -10.00
N TRP A 353 -9.16 -13.34 -9.36
CA TRP A 353 -9.89 -14.40 -10.06
C TRP A 353 -11.17 -13.91 -10.73
N ALA A 354 -11.91 -13.02 -10.09
CA ALA A 354 -13.10 -12.40 -10.69
C ALA A 354 -12.73 -11.62 -11.97
N ALA A 355 -11.69 -10.78 -11.90
CA ALA A 355 -11.26 -10.01 -13.06
C ALA A 355 -10.71 -10.90 -14.20
N VAL A 356 -9.86 -11.89 -13.90
CA VAL A 356 -9.32 -12.76 -14.95
C VAL A 356 -10.34 -13.78 -15.51
N SER A 357 -11.44 -13.99 -14.80
CA SER A 357 -12.57 -14.81 -15.28
C SER A 357 -13.61 -14.00 -16.05
N GLY A 358 -13.41 -12.68 -16.18
CA GLY A 358 -14.33 -11.80 -16.90
C GLY A 358 -15.61 -11.49 -16.13
N THR A 359 -15.60 -11.55 -14.80
CA THR A 359 -16.75 -11.11 -13.98
C THR A 359 -17.02 -9.61 -14.25
N PRO A 360 -18.24 -9.24 -14.69
CA PRO A 360 -18.56 -7.84 -15.00
C PRO A 360 -18.31 -6.91 -13.82
N GLY A 361 -17.63 -5.79 -14.07
CA GLY A 361 -17.33 -4.75 -13.06
C GLY A 361 -16.11 -5.04 -12.17
N ALA A 362 -15.65 -6.28 -12.10
CA ALA A 362 -14.50 -6.68 -11.29
C ALA A 362 -13.19 -6.18 -11.88
N ALA A 363 -12.44 -5.38 -11.11
CA ALA A 363 -11.09 -4.94 -11.46
C ALA A 363 -10.29 -4.60 -10.19
N PHE A 364 -8.98 -4.43 -10.36
CA PHE A 364 -8.16 -3.79 -9.34
C PHE A 364 -8.25 -2.26 -9.44
N PRO A 365 -8.08 -1.52 -8.32
CA PRO A 365 -7.85 -0.08 -8.35
C PRO A 365 -6.53 0.26 -9.06
N ASN A 366 -6.29 1.56 -9.32
CA ASN A 366 -5.04 2.00 -9.90
C ASN A 366 -3.82 1.78 -9.01
N ALA A 367 -4.01 1.71 -7.69
CA ALA A 367 -3.03 1.15 -6.77
C ALA A 367 -3.68 0.46 -5.58
N PHE A 368 -2.98 -0.54 -5.07
CA PHE A 368 -3.12 -0.96 -3.68
C PHE A 368 -1.94 -0.40 -2.90
N TYR A 369 -2.13 -0.10 -1.63
CA TYR A 369 -1.03 0.22 -0.73
C TYR A 369 -1.33 -0.34 0.65
N LEU A 370 -0.28 -0.84 1.29
CA LEU A 370 -0.40 -1.62 2.52
C LEU A 370 0.79 -1.38 3.44
N ASP A 371 0.61 -1.80 4.68
CA ASP A 371 1.66 -1.90 5.68
C ASP A 371 2.39 -3.25 5.55
N ALA A 372 3.58 -3.36 6.13
CA ALA A 372 4.25 -4.66 6.33
C ALA A 372 4.64 -5.41 5.03
N LEU A 373 5.07 -4.69 3.99
CA LEU A 373 5.69 -5.32 2.82
C LEU A 373 6.97 -6.07 3.21
N ASP A 374 7.13 -7.30 2.73
CA ASP A 374 8.27 -8.17 2.99
C ASP A 374 9.04 -8.49 1.69
N TYR A 375 10.23 -9.07 1.85
CA TYR A 375 11.10 -9.50 0.77
C TYR A 375 10.36 -10.41 -0.24
N GLY A 376 10.70 -10.28 -1.51
CA GLY A 376 10.02 -10.93 -2.63
C GLY A 376 8.72 -10.24 -3.05
N GLY A 377 8.42 -9.04 -2.55
CA GLY A 377 7.13 -8.37 -2.80
C GLY A 377 5.96 -9.10 -2.17
N THR A 378 6.20 -9.74 -1.03
CA THR A 378 5.21 -10.56 -0.32
C THR A 378 4.63 -9.80 0.86
N ILE A 379 3.52 -10.29 1.41
CA ILE A 379 2.99 -9.89 2.71
C ILE A 379 2.88 -11.10 3.61
N ARG A 380 3.19 -10.95 4.90
CA ARG A 380 3.11 -12.07 5.84
C ARG A 380 1.67 -12.37 6.20
N THR A 381 1.35 -13.65 6.21
CA THR A 381 0.02 -14.17 6.56
C THR A 381 0.09 -15.21 7.66
N GLY A 382 1.31 -15.61 8.05
CA GLY A 382 1.57 -16.47 9.19
C GLY A 382 1.58 -15.69 10.51
N THR A 383 2.01 -16.35 11.58
CA THR A 383 2.07 -15.78 12.94
C THR A 383 3.47 -15.31 13.34
N GLN A 384 4.49 -15.62 12.51
CA GLN A 384 5.85 -15.16 12.70
C GLN A 384 5.91 -13.66 12.39
N THR A 385 6.05 -12.87 13.44
CA THR A 385 6.10 -11.41 13.34
C THR A 385 7.27 -10.97 12.46
N LEU A 386 7.06 -9.91 11.68
CA LEU A 386 8.12 -9.22 10.93
C LEU A 386 9.24 -8.71 11.85
N PHE A 387 8.89 -8.34 13.09
CA PHE A 387 9.80 -7.84 14.10
C PHE A 387 9.65 -8.62 15.42
N GLY A 388 10.78 -8.91 16.08
CA GLY A 388 10.81 -9.50 17.43
C GLY A 388 11.07 -11.02 17.45
N SER A 389 10.86 -11.62 18.63
CA SER A 389 11.01 -13.06 18.83
C SER A 389 9.87 -13.83 18.17
N VAL A 390 10.13 -15.06 17.70
CA VAL A 390 9.08 -16.02 17.32
C VAL A 390 8.01 -16.06 18.41
N ARG A 391 6.79 -15.62 18.09
CA ARG A 391 5.65 -15.61 19.03
C ARG A 391 4.68 -16.77 18.79
N GLY A 392 4.86 -17.53 17.70
CA GLY A 392 4.16 -18.78 17.46
C GLY A 392 4.64 -19.89 18.40
N GLY A 393 3.76 -20.85 18.68
CA GLY A 393 4.17 -22.09 19.35
C GLY A 393 5.03 -22.94 18.43
N LYS A 394 5.85 -23.85 19.00
CA LYS A 394 6.66 -24.82 18.21
C LYS A 394 5.84 -25.70 17.26
N GLU A 395 4.53 -25.77 17.49
CA GLU A 395 3.58 -26.55 16.69
C GLU A 395 2.93 -25.73 15.57
N ASP A 396 3.24 -24.43 15.43
CA ASP A 396 2.65 -23.59 14.42
C ASP A 396 3.26 -23.83 13.02
N LEU A 397 2.65 -24.76 12.28
CA LEU A 397 3.04 -25.14 10.92
C LEU A 397 2.87 -24.01 9.89
N LYS A 398 2.23 -22.89 10.26
CA LYS A 398 1.94 -21.76 9.38
C LYS A 398 2.66 -20.48 9.80
N GLN A 399 3.61 -20.56 10.73
CA GLN A 399 4.30 -19.38 11.26
C GLN A 399 4.94 -18.53 10.14
N ASP A 400 5.54 -19.15 9.12
CA ASP A 400 6.32 -18.47 8.08
C ASP A 400 5.55 -18.30 6.75
N THR A 401 4.21 -18.42 6.75
CA THR A 401 3.44 -18.24 5.51
C THR A 401 3.41 -16.78 5.07
N ALA A 402 3.43 -16.60 3.76
CA ALA A 402 3.34 -15.31 3.10
C ALA A 402 2.48 -15.44 1.83
N TYR A 403 1.96 -14.31 1.37
CA TYR A 403 1.18 -14.19 0.14
C TYR A 403 1.94 -13.37 -0.91
N ALA A 404 1.89 -13.84 -2.17
CA ALA A 404 2.54 -13.20 -3.32
C ALA A 404 1.80 -11.94 -3.79
N TYR A 405 1.76 -10.90 -2.95
CA TYR A 405 1.03 -9.65 -3.20
C TYR A 405 1.43 -8.99 -4.52
N VAL A 406 2.69 -8.61 -4.67
CA VAL A 406 3.18 -7.90 -5.86
C VAL A 406 2.99 -8.74 -7.11
N ASP A 407 3.37 -10.02 -7.06
CA ASP A 407 3.19 -10.95 -8.19
C ASP A 407 1.73 -11.12 -8.61
N THR A 408 0.77 -11.01 -7.69
CA THR A 408 -0.66 -11.07 -8.02
C THR A 408 -1.12 -9.79 -8.73
N VAL A 409 -0.68 -8.63 -8.28
CA VAL A 409 -0.91 -7.35 -8.97
C VAL A 409 -0.26 -7.34 -10.37
N LEU A 410 0.97 -7.84 -10.49
CA LEU A 410 1.64 -7.97 -11.79
C LEU A 410 0.91 -8.96 -12.71
N ALA A 411 0.42 -10.08 -12.17
CA ALA A 411 -0.35 -11.05 -12.94
C ALA A 411 -1.66 -10.46 -13.47
N TYR A 412 -2.32 -9.60 -12.68
CA TYR A 412 -3.48 -8.84 -13.15
C TYR A 412 -3.12 -7.92 -14.32
N ASN A 413 -2.04 -7.15 -14.20
CA ASN A 413 -1.63 -6.23 -15.26
C ASN A 413 -1.20 -6.97 -16.54
N VAL A 414 -0.49 -8.10 -16.42
CA VAL A 414 -0.14 -8.95 -17.57
C VAL A 414 -1.39 -9.49 -18.23
N TYR A 415 -2.37 -9.96 -17.45
CA TYR A 415 -3.65 -10.41 -18.01
C TYR A 415 -4.33 -9.29 -18.81
N LYS A 416 -4.39 -8.07 -18.26
CA LYS A 416 -4.96 -6.91 -18.92
C LYS A 416 -4.23 -6.53 -20.21
N ALA A 417 -2.90 -6.54 -20.21
CA ALA A 417 -2.09 -6.26 -21.40
C ALA A 417 -2.24 -7.32 -22.50
N CYS A 418 -2.40 -8.58 -22.10
CA CYS A 418 -2.37 -9.72 -23.00
C CYS A 418 -3.74 -10.13 -23.54
N ASN A 419 -4.82 -9.77 -22.85
CA ASN A 419 -6.18 -10.09 -23.26
C ASN A 419 -6.86 -8.83 -23.80
N VAL A 420 -6.85 -8.68 -25.13
CA VAL A 420 -7.45 -7.53 -25.86
C VAL A 420 -8.98 -7.48 -25.68
N ASP A 421 -9.60 -8.59 -25.24
CA ASP A 421 -11.05 -8.73 -25.13
C ASP A 421 -11.62 -8.45 -23.72
N ILE A 422 -11.03 -7.54 -22.95
CA ILE A 422 -11.89 -6.73 -22.06
C ILE A 422 -12.57 -5.70 -22.96
N ILE A 423 -13.42 -6.19 -23.88
CA ILE A 423 -14.40 -5.36 -24.55
C ILE A 423 -15.27 -4.85 -23.40
N VAL A 424 -15.09 -3.58 -23.11
CA VAL A 424 -16.12 -2.77 -22.50
C VAL A 424 -17.33 -2.89 -23.43
N ASP A 425 -18.20 -3.84 -23.16
CA ASP A 425 -19.51 -3.84 -23.79
C ASP A 425 -20.30 -2.72 -23.08
N ASP A 426 -20.19 -1.51 -23.62
CA ASP A 426 -20.75 -0.25 -23.12
C ASP A 426 -22.29 -0.27 -23.04
N HIS A 427 -22.96 -1.35 -23.45
CA HIS A 427 -24.41 -1.43 -23.56
C HIS A 427 -25.13 -2.22 -22.45
N LEU A 428 -24.43 -2.81 -21.48
CA LEU A 428 -25.08 -3.62 -20.44
C LEU A 428 -25.44 -2.88 -19.14
N PHE A 429 -25.08 -1.60 -18.99
CA PHE A 429 -25.37 -0.85 -17.76
C PHE A 429 -26.46 0.23 -17.87
N ASP A 430 -26.99 0.50 -19.07
CA ASP A 430 -28.00 1.56 -19.27
C ASP A 430 -29.45 1.08 -19.48
N ALA A 431 -29.73 -0.23 -19.42
CA ALA A 431 -31.09 -0.74 -19.59
C ALA A 431 -31.74 -1.16 -18.26
N GLY A 432 -32.12 -0.16 -17.47
CA GLY A 432 -33.27 -0.32 -16.58
C GLY A 432 -34.56 -0.42 -17.42
N ALA A 433 -35.34 -1.46 -17.17
CA ALA A 433 -36.71 -1.65 -17.63
C ALA A 433 -36.95 -1.79 -19.15
N GLN A 434 -36.99 -3.02 -19.64
CA GLN A 434 -38.20 -3.55 -20.30
C GLN A 434 -38.10 -5.08 -20.46
N ALA A 435 -39.06 -5.78 -19.86
CA ALA A 435 -39.28 -7.19 -20.10
C ALA A 435 -39.80 -7.38 -21.54
N GLY A 436 -39.04 -8.12 -22.35
CA GLY A 436 -39.43 -8.54 -23.69
C GLY A 436 -38.90 -9.93 -23.97
N ASN A 437 -39.81 -10.90 -24.02
CA ASN A 437 -39.55 -12.27 -24.45
C ASN A 437 -38.84 -12.28 -25.80
N ASN A 438 -37.66 -12.91 -25.87
CA ASN A 438 -37.21 -13.62 -27.06
C ASN A 438 -36.26 -14.74 -26.65
N THR A 439 -36.83 -15.94 -26.55
CA THR A 439 -36.15 -17.22 -26.55
C THR A 439 -35.80 -17.59 -27.98
N GLU A 440 -34.52 -17.54 -28.38
CA GLU A 440 -33.99 -18.42 -29.43
C GLU A 440 -32.45 -18.40 -29.47
N ASN A 441 -31.88 -19.59 -29.61
CA ASN A 441 -30.48 -19.92 -29.93
C ASN A 441 -29.42 -19.74 -28.82
N ARG A 442 -29.48 -20.63 -27.81
CA ARG A 442 -28.30 -21.09 -27.08
C ARG A 442 -27.86 -22.44 -27.65
N GLU A 443 -26.94 -22.41 -28.62
CA GLU A 443 -26.10 -23.57 -28.92
C GLU A 443 -24.63 -23.16 -29.03
N ASN A 444 -23.81 -23.97 -28.38
CA ASN A 444 -22.36 -24.11 -28.48
C ASN A 444 -21.48 -23.01 -27.85
N GLY A 445 -21.04 -23.33 -26.63
CA GLY A 445 -19.93 -22.69 -25.96
C GLY A 445 -18.60 -22.85 -26.71
N SER A 446 -17.85 -21.76 -26.75
CA SER A 446 -16.38 -21.68 -26.79
C SER A 446 -16.00 -20.23 -27.18
N TRP A 447 -16.21 -19.27 -26.27
CA TRP A 447 -15.78 -17.88 -26.48
C TRP A 447 -14.52 -17.50 -25.70
N ILE A 448 -13.68 -18.48 -25.34
CA ILE A 448 -12.26 -18.18 -25.10
C ILE A 448 -11.58 -18.17 -26.47
N GLN A 449 -11.61 -17.02 -27.15
CA GLN A 449 -10.68 -16.81 -28.27
C GLN A 449 -9.26 -16.98 -27.72
N LYS A 450 -8.54 -17.94 -28.30
CA LYS A 450 -7.17 -18.28 -27.94
C LYS A 450 -6.28 -17.06 -28.14
N LEU A 451 -5.71 -16.57 -27.04
CA LEU A 451 -4.56 -15.66 -26.99
C LEU A 451 -3.53 -16.03 -28.07
N GLY A 452 -3.06 -15.04 -28.82
CA GLY A 452 -1.92 -15.21 -29.73
C GLY A 452 -0.66 -15.73 -29.01
N PRO A 453 0.22 -16.51 -29.68
CA PRO A 453 0.64 -17.80 -29.10
C PRO A 453 1.98 -17.92 -28.36
N SER A 454 2.76 -16.89 -28.04
CA SER A 454 4.09 -17.12 -27.38
C SER A 454 4.46 -16.18 -26.24
N ASP A 455 4.33 -14.87 -26.41
CA ASP A 455 5.09 -13.92 -25.56
C ASP A 455 4.46 -13.79 -24.17
N CYS A 456 3.14 -13.63 -24.09
CA CYS A 456 2.42 -13.57 -22.82
C CYS A 456 2.43 -14.89 -22.04
N SER A 457 2.53 -16.04 -22.72
CA SER A 457 2.43 -17.35 -22.08
C SER A 457 3.59 -17.62 -21.12
N SER A 458 4.80 -17.20 -21.48
CA SER A 458 6.01 -17.37 -20.64
C SER A 458 5.92 -16.53 -19.37
N LEU A 459 5.48 -15.27 -19.48
CA LEU A 459 5.30 -14.37 -18.34
C LEU A 459 4.20 -14.85 -17.39
N ILE A 460 3.05 -15.27 -17.94
CA ILE A 460 1.97 -15.84 -17.13
C ILE A 460 2.45 -17.09 -16.39
N LYS A 461 3.24 -17.96 -17.04
CA LYS A 461 3.84 -19.14 -16.38
C LYS A 461 4.83 -18.73 -15.28
N LEU A 462 5.67 -17.73 -15.52
CA LEU A 462 6.62 -17.20 -14.54
C LEU A 462 5.89 -16.67 -13.30
N LEU A 463 4.92 -15.79 -13.47
CA LEU A 463 4.15 -15.21 -12.37
C LEU A 463 3.33 -16.29 -11.62
N LYS A 464 2.72 -17.24 -12.33
CA LYS A 464 2.07 -18.41 -11.69
C LYS A 464 3.06 -19.23 -10.86
N SER A 465 4.27 -19.45 -11.36
CA SER A 465 5.31 -20.16 -10.61
C SER A 465 5.74 -19.40 -9.35
N ARG A 466 5.89 -18.08 -9.43
CA ARG A 466 6.23 -17.23 -8.28
C ARG A 466 5.12 -17.20 -7.24
N ARG A 467 3.86 -17.01 -7.68
CA ARG A 467 2.66 -17.09 -6.82
C ARG A 467 2.51 -18.45 -6.13
N LYS A 468 2.91 -19.55 -6.79
CA LYS A 468 2.89 -20.90 -6.19
C LYS A 468 3.82 -21.04 -4.97
N ASN A 469 4.88 -20.24 -4.87
CA ASN A 469 5.79 -20.28 -3.72
C ASN A 469 5.17 -19.61 -2.48
N HIS A 470 4.23 -18.68 -2.68
CA HIS A 470 3.54 -17.92 -1.64
C HIS A 470 2.03 -17.87 -1.96
N PRO A 471 1.34 -19.03 -1.95
CA PRO A 471 -0.06 -19.12 -2.34
C PRO A 471 -0.98 -18.48 -1.29
N LEU A 472 -2.23 -18.24 -1.67
CA LEU A 472 -3.31 -17.95 -0.72
C LEU A 472 -3.24 -18.96 0.43
N SER A 473 -3.09 -18.43 1.64
CA SER A 473 -2.92 -19.24 2.84
C SER A 473 -4.11 -19.01 3.75
N LEU A 474 -4.99 -20.02 3.84
CA LEU A 474 -6.07 -20.05 4.83
C LEU A 474 -5.57 -20.77 6.10
N TRP A 475 -6.01 -20.29 7.26
CA TRP A 475 -5.64 -20.88 8.54
C TRP A 475 -6.51 -22.10 8.86
N SER A 476 -6.36 -23.19 8.11
CA SER A 476 -6.97 -24.47 8.46
C SER A 476 -5.96 -25.38 9.12
N ASP A 477 -6.04 -25.41 10.45
CA ASP A 477 -5.28 -26.30 11.30
C ASP A 477 -6.17 -26.76 12.45
N PRO A 478 -7.00 -27.79 12.23
CA PRO A 478 -7.96 -28.27 13.22
C PRO A 478 -7.32 -28.71 14.54
N LYS A 479 -6.02 -29.08 14.53
CA LYS A 479 -5.29 -29.46 15.75
C LYS A 479 -5.06 -28.29 16.69
N LEU A 480 -4.91 -27.10 16.12
CA LEU A 480 -4.84 -25.82 16.85
C LEU A 480 -6.20 -25.11 16.83
N GLY A 481 -7.29 -25.76 16.44
CA GLY A 481 -8.62 -25.15 16.36
C GLY A 481 -8.79 -24.10 15.26
N ARG A 482 -7.77 -23.88 14.40
CA ARG A 482 -7.85 -22.98 13.25
C ARG A 482 -8.64 -23.65 12.13
N ARG A 483 -9.52 -22.92 11.46
CA ARG A 483 -10.39 -23.45 10.40
C ARG A 483 -10.29 -22.59 9.15
N ASP A 484 -10.50 -23.21 7.98
CA ASP A 484 -10.60 -22.48 6.69
C ASP A 484 -11.67 -21.38 6.75
N ASP A 485 -12.70 -21.58 7.58
CA ASP A 485 -13.75 -20.62 7.81
C ASP A 485 -13.37 -19.56 8.85
N TRP A 486 -12.13 -19.48 9.35
CA TRP A 486 -11.77 -18.47 10.34
C TRP A 486 -11.42 -17.12 9.68
N PRO A 487 -12.02 -16.03 10.19
CA PRO A 487 -12.98 -15.93 11.30
C PRO A 487 -14.35 -16.48 10.90
N GLY A 488 -14.93 -17.27 11.83
CA GLY A 488 -16.02 -18.23 11.62
C GLY A 488 -17.02 -17.82 10.54
N ALA A 489 -16.96 -18.53 9.41
CA ALA A 489 -17.79 -18.51 8.23
C ALA A 489 -18.45 -17.15 7.92
N LEU A 490 -17.74 -16.38 7.08
CA LEU A 490 -18.32 -15.57 6.00
C LEU A 490 -19.42 -16.39 5.28
N HIS A 491 -20.68 -16.26 5.71
CA HIS A 491 -21.84 -16.91 5.11
C HIS A 491 -22.78 -15.91 4.44
#